data_AF-A0A520J4K4-F1
#
_entry.id   AF-A0A520J4K4-F1
#
_cell.length_a   1.000
_cell.length_b   1.000
_cell.length_c   1.000
_cell.angle_alpha   90.00
_cell.angle_beta   90.00
_cell.angle_gamma   90.00
#
_symmetry.space_group_name_H-M   'P 1'
#
loop_
_entity.id
_entity.type
_entity.pdbx_description
1 polymer ?
#
loop_
_entity_poly.entity_id
_entity_poly.type
_entity_poly.pdbx_seq_one_letter_code
_entity_poly.pdbx_strand_id
1 'polypeptide(L)'
;MHRCKIYKTRIRKAACPVAIGIWIFLLIPGCDSTSNKNQKASLIDTDKTKADSSLQKIKELPETAKSSAYVSPEISEEAMQKAMISKLDSSFTVYNNIHADYRIIGYESPDTNARKMVLFSVFTSDVKDNPFQCPYGSYYDSAQGDELVIKYVGQQGSFIKAHISGIKKKPATIYFEKNWVEFGE
;
A
#
# COMPACT_ATOMS: atom_id res chain seq x y z
N MET A 1 5.81 -54.95 -6.33
CA MET A 1 7.22 -54.74 -5.88
C MET A 1 7.92 -53.79 -6.85
N HIS A 2 7.93 -52.48 -6.58
CA HIS A 2 8.84 -51.56 -7.26
C HIS A 2 9.43 -50.59 -6.24
N ARG A 3 10.76 -50.53 -6.24
CA ARG A 3 11.61 -49.99 -5.16
C ARG A 3 11.68 -48.47 -5.24
N CYS A 4 11.33 -47.82 -4.14
CA CYS A 4 11.62 -46.43 -3.83
C CYS A 4 13.14 -46.24 -3.66
N LYS A 5 13.76 -45.31 -4.41
CA LYS A 5 15.14 -44.87 -4.21
C LYS A 5 15.13 -43.53 -3.50
N ILE A 6 15.51 -43.55 -2.22
CA ILE A 6 15.72 -42.39 -1.36
C ILE A 6 17.16 -41.90 -1.60
N TYR A 7 17.33 -40.67 -2.11
CA TYR A 7 18.62 -40.00 -2.18
C TYR A 7 18.80 -39.10 -0.95
N LYS A 8 19.72 -39.50 -0.07
CA LYS A 8 20.20 -38.77 1.09
C LYS A 8 21.43 -37.96 0.65
N THR A 9 21.33 -36.64 0.54
CA THR A 9 22.51 -35.79 0.31
C THR A 9 22.89 -35.09 1.61
N ARG A 10 24.10 -35.40 2.08
CA ARG A 10 24.67 -34.97 3.35
C ARG A 10 25.48 -33.68 3.16
N ILE A 11 25.08 -32.65 3.88
CA ILE A 11 25.83 -31.56 4.53
C ILE A 11 27.30 -31.39 4.10
N ARG A 12 27.64 -30.17 3.65
CA ARG A 12 28.94 -29.53 3.94
C ARG A 12 28.67 -28.11 4.44
N LYS A 13 28.81 -27.90 5.75
CA LYS A 13 28.95 -26.57 6.36
C LYS A 13 30.37 -26.10 6.05
N ALA A 14 30.52 -25.04 5.27
CA ALA A 14 31.78 -24.33 5.13
C ALA A 14 31.80 -23.21 6.17
N ALA A 15 32.71 -23.31 7.12
CA ALA A 15 33.15 -22.22 7.99
C ALA A 15 34.48 -21.70 7.44
N CYS A 16 34.65 -20.37 7.38
CA CYS A 16 35.89 -19.58 7.39
C CYS A 16 35.60 -18.16 6.86
N PRO A 17 36.40 -17.14 7.16
CA PRO A 17 36.65 -16.57 8.48
C PRO A 17 36.35 -15.05 8.51
N VAL A 18 36.35 -14.50 9.71
CA VAL A 18 36.30 -13.07 10.02
C VAL A 18 37.43 -12.33 9.29
N ALA A 19 37.08 -11.35 8.46
CA ALA A 19 38.03 -10.37 7.92
C ALA A 19 37.61 -8.97 8.38
N ILE A 20 38.41 -8.44 9.31
CA ILE A 20 38.37 -7.08 9.80
C ILE A 20 38.89 -6.18 8.68
N GLY A 21 38.07 -5.23 8.22
CA GLY A 21 38.45 -4.20 7.26
C GLY A 21 37.90 -2.86 7.71
N ILE A 22 38.71 -2.13 8.49
CA ILE A 22 38.47 -0.73 8.87
C ILE A 22 38.71 0.12 7.61
N TRP A 23 37.66 0.75 7.09
CA TRP A 23 37.76 1.76 6.04
C TRP A 23 37.51 3.13 6.66
N ILE A 24 38.60 3.88 6.84
CA ILE A 24 38.66 5.24 7.36
C ILE A 24 38.80 6.18 6.15
N PHE A 25 37.92 7.20 6.15
CA PHE A 25 37.95 8.46 5.40
C PHE A 25 37.76 8.42 3.88
N LEU A 26 36.75 9.18 3.40
CA LEU A 26 36.99 10.51 2.86
C LEU A 26 35.66 11.27 2.75
N LEU A 27 35.59 12.43 3.42
CA LEU A 27 34.58 13.46 3.26
C LEU A 27 34.75 14.12 1.90
N ILE A 28 33.65 14.25 1.14
CA ILE A 28 33.56 15.22 0.04
C ILE A 28 32.20 15.93 0.17
N PRO A 29 32.15 17.18 0.66
CA PRO A 29 31.02 18.06 0.44
C PRO A 29 31.19 18.73 -0.94
N GLY A 30 30.36 18.33 -1.89
CA GLY A 30 30.29 18.95 -3.22
C GLY A 30 28.86 19.40 -3.51
N CYS A 31 28.51 20.60 -3.05
CA CYS A 31 27.39 21.36 -3.57
C CYS A 31 27.90 22.17 -4.77
N ASP A 32 27.41 21.91 -5.98
CA ASP A 32 27.53 22.85 -7.09
C ASP A 32 26.13 23.28 -7.56
N SER A 33 25.81 24.52 -7.20
CA SER A 33 24.65 25.25 -7.66
C SER A 33 25.02 25.92 -8.99
N THR A 34 24.53 25.41 -10.12
CA THR A 34 24.63 26.15 -11.39
C THR A 34 23.24 26.53 -11.91
N SER A 35 23.07 27.85 -11.93
CA SER A 35 21.93 28.61 -12.42
C SER A 35 21.88 28.66 -13.95
N ASN A 36 20.65 28.75 -14.46
CA ASN A 36 20.23 29.33 -15.74
C ASN A 36 20.63 28.63 -17.07
N LYS A 37 19.61 28.22 -17.84
CA LYS A 37 19.06 29.07 -18.91
C LYS A 37 17.75 28.50 -19.49
N ASN A 38 16.77 29.39 -19.53
CA ASN A 38 15.57 29.33 -20.34
C ASN A 38 15.89 29.55 -21.84
N GLN A 39 14.88 29.26 -22.68
CA GLN A 39 14.71 29.47 -24.13
C GLN A 39 14.92 28.19 -24.98
N LYS A 40 14.07 27.85 -25.96
CA LYS A 40 13.12 28.66 -26.72
C LYS A 40 12.04 27.80 -27.38
N ALA A 41 10.91 28.45 -27.62
CA ALA A 41 9.70 28.03 -28.31
C ALA A 41 9.92 27.40 -29.70
N SER A 42 9.04 26.45 -30.03
CA SER A 42 8.72 26.03 -31.39
C SER A 42 7.60 26.91 -31.94
N LEU A 43 7.80 27.33 -33.19
CA LEU A 43 6.98 28.24 -33.99
C LEU A 43 5.73 27.54 -34.53
N ILE A 44 4.56 28.19 -34.44
CA ILE A 44 3.51 28.11 -35.46
C ILE A 44 2.87 29.50 -35.55
N ASP A 45 2.97 30.13 -36.72
CA ASP A 45 2.38 31.43 -37.09
C ASP A 45 1.30 31.11 -38.13
N THR A 46 0.02 31.47 -37.94
CA THR A 46 -0.75 32.52 -38.67
C THR A 46 -2.16 31.90 -38.79
N ASP A 47 -3.31 32.52 -38.50
CA ASP A 47 -3.77 33.86 -38.86
C ASP A 47 -4.90 34.36 -37.93
N LYS A 48 -5.13 35.67 -38.03
CA LYS A 48 -5.92 36.58 -37.21
C LYS A 48 -7.43 36.47 -37.46
N THR A 49 -8.24 36.81 -36.45
CA THR A 49 -9.32 37.81 -36.56
C THR A 49 -9.66 38.40 -35.18
N LYS A 50 -9.83 39.73 -35.17
CA LYS A 50 -10.08 40.70 -34.09
C LYS A 50 -11.34 40.36 -33.25
N ALA A 51 -11.22 40.37 -31.93
CA ALA A 51 -11.55 41.45 -30.99
C ALA A 51 -13.05 41.60 -30.67
N ASP A 52 -13.45 41.24 -29.45
CA ASP A 52 -14.16 42.18 -28.57
C ASP A 52 -13.89 41.87 -27.10
N SER A 53 -13.94 42.94 -26.35
CA SER A 53 -13.58 43.27 -25.00
C SER A 53 -14.43 42.55 -23.95
N SER A 54 -13.80 42.08 -22.87
CA SER A 54 -14.12 42.59 -21.52
C SER A 54 -13.28 41.90 -20.45
N LEU A 55 -12.52 42.73 -19.74
CA LEU A 55 -11.87 42.43 -18.48
C LEU A 55 -12.93 42.12 -17.42
N GLN A 56 -12.92 40.90 -16.88
CA GLN A 56 -13.43 40.64 -15.54
C GLN A 56 -12.40 39.85 -14.72
N LYS A 57 -11.50 40.63 -14.11
CA LYS A 57 -11.04 40.53 -12.72
C LYS A 57 -11.06 39.11 -12.12
N ILE A 58 -9.92 38.45 -12.23
CA ILE A 58 -9.55 37.30 -11.39
C ILE A 58 -9.57 37.79 -9.94
N LYS A 59 -10.56 37.33 -9.17
CA LYS A 59 -10.54 37.45 -7.72
C LYS A 59 -9.86 36.18 -7.21
N GLU A 60 -8.58 36.31 -6.87
CA GLU A 60 -7.89 35.38 -5.98
C GLU A 60 -8.79 35.12 -4.77
N LEU A 61 -9.23 33.86 -4.64
CA LEU A 61 -9.90 33.37 -3.45
C LEU A 61 -8.85 32.53 -2.69
N PRO A 62 -8.63 32.81 -1.40
CA PRO A 62 -7.50 32.28 -0.65
C PRO A 62 -7.49 30.75 -0.61
N GLU A 63 -6.30 30.19 -0.85
CA GLU A 63 -5.89 28.85 -0.44
C GLU A 63 -6.12 28.70 1.07
N THR A 64 -7.33 28.32 1.43
CA THR A 64 -7.61 27.76 2.74
C THR A 64 -7.64 26.26 2.53
N ALA A 65 -6.58 25.60 2.99
CA ALA A 65 -6.51 24.17 3.20
C ALA A 65 -7.64 23.76 4.15
N LYS A 66 -8.84 23.59 3.60
CA LYS A 66 -9.93 22.89 4.26
C LYS A 66 -9.57 21.42 4.19
N SER A 67 -8.89 20.94 5.23
CA SER A 67 -9.09 19.56 5.66
C SER A 67 -10.60 19.44 5.91
N SER A 68 -11.34 18.97 4.90
CA SER A 68 -12.65 18.42 5.19
C SER A 68 -12.35 17.26 6.12
N ALA A 69 -12.75 17.39 7.39
CA ALA A 69 -12.69 16.28 8.32
C ALA A 69 -13.31 15.07 7.62
N TYR A 70 -12.48 14.08 7.31
CA TYR A 70 -12.94 12.88 6.65
C TYR A 70 -13.86 12.17 7.64
N VAL A 71 -15.16 12.19 7.35
CA VAL A 71 -16.16 11.50 8.16
C VAL A 71 -16.35 10.12 7.55
N SER A 72 -15.83 9.11 8.24
CA SER A 72 -16.13 7.73 7.92
C SER A 72 -17.64 7.52 7.97
N PRO A 73 -18.25 6.87 6.97
CA PRO A 73 -19.57 6.25 7.15
C PRO A 73 -19.51 5.29 8.34
N GLU A 74 -20.59 5.25 9.12
CA GLU A 74 -20.79 4.25 10.17
C GLU A 74 -21.27 2.94 9.51
N ILE A 75 -20.64 1.82 9.86
CA ILE A 75 -20.94 0.50 9.28
C ILE A 75 -21.76 -0.28 10.31
N SER A 76 -22.93 -0.80 9.92
CA SER A 76 -23.73 -1.67 10.79
C SER A 76 -23.18 -3.10 10.76
N GLU A 77 -23.18 -3.76 11.92
CA GLU A 77 -22.69 -5.15 12.07
C GLU A 77 -23.46 -6.16 11.19
N GLU A 78 -24.72 -5.86 10.88
CA GLU A 78 -25.62 -6.72 10.07
C GLU A 78 -25.27 -6.73 8.58
N ALA A 79 -24.64 -5.66 8.08
CA ALA A 79 -24.23 -5.50 6.69
C ALA A 79 -22.72 -5.61 6.49
N MET A 80 -21.98 -5.93 7.56
CA MET A 80 -20.53 -5.92 7.58
C MET A 80 -19.96 -7.13 6.83
N GLN A 81 -19.19 -6.86 5.78
CA GLN A 81 -18.38 -7.90 5.14
C GLN A 81 -17.03 -8.03 5.84
N LYS A 82 -16.66 -9.27 6.17
CA LYS A 82 -15.36 -9.62 6.74
C LYS A 82 -14.46 -10.29 5.73
N ALA A 83 -13.15 -10.22 5.96
CA ALA A 83 -12.19 -11.00 5.21
C ALA A 83 -12.26 -12.47 5.62
N MET A 84 -12.14 -13.37 4.64
CA MET A 84 -12.09 -14.80 4.85
C MET A 84 -10.64 -15.27 4.93
N ILE A 85 -10.28 -15.97 6.00
CA ILE A 85 -9.00 -16.66 6.15
C ILE A 85 -9.23 -18.15 5.91
N SER A 86 -8.63 -18.73 4.87
CA SER A 86 -8.72 -20.18 4.66
C SER A 86 -7.87 -20.93 5.67
N LYS A 87 -8.43 -22.00 6.27
CA LYS A 87 -7.69 -22.88 7.18
C LYS A 87 -6.73 -23.81 6.45
N LEU A 88 -6.93 -24.04 5.14
CA LEU A 88 -6.09 -24.93 4.33
C LEU A 88 -4.71 -24.32 4.06
N ASP A 89 -4.66 -23.06 3.65
CA ASP A 89 -3.42 -22.44 3.17
C ASP A 89 -3.12 -21.06 3.77
N SER A 90 -3.93 -20.63 4.75
CA SER A 90 -3.83 -19.33 5.43
C SER A 90 -4.02 -18.11 4.52
N SER A 91 -4.59 -18.25 3.32
CA SER A 91 -4.90 -17.12 2.44
C SER A 91 -5.91 -16.18 3.12
N PHE A 92 -5.60 -14.89 3.13
CA PHE A 92 -6.54 -13.84 3.50
C PHE A 92 -7.20 -13.29 2.24
N THR A 93 -8.52 -13.39 2.17
CA THR A 93 -9.30 -13.02 1.00
C THR A 93 -10.41 -12.04 1.38
N VAL A 94 -10.47 -10.90 0.69
CA VAL A 94 -11.60 -9.97 0.74
C VAL A 94 -12.30 -10.07 -0.60
N TYR A 95 -13.60 -10.34 -0.60
CA TYR A 95 -14.40 -10.33 -1.82
C TYR A 95 -14.94 -8.92 -2.06
N ASN A 96 -15.12 -8.55 -3.33
CA ASN A 96 -15.85 -7.33 -3.64
C ASN A 96 -17.35 -7.61 -3.51
N ASN A 97 -18.00 -6.94 -2.56
CA ASN A 97 -19.43 -6.96 -2.42
C ASN A 97 -19.96 -5.53 -2.33
N ILE A 98 -20.52 -5.04 -3.43
CA ILE A 98 -21.03 -3.67 -3.54
C ILE A 98 -22.28 -3.40 -2.68
N HIS A 99 -22.89 -4.45 -2.12
CA HIS A 99 -24.06 -4.36 -1.25
C HIS A 99 -23.69 -4.40 0.24
N ALA A 100 -22.41 -4.64 0.57
CA ALA A 100 -21.92 -4.66 1.93
C ALA A 100 -21.08 -3.43 2.21
N ASP A 101 -21.17 -2.96 3.45
CA ASP A 101 -20.31 -1.88 3.93
C ASP A 101 -19.09 -2.51 4.63
N TYR A 102 -17.89 -2.19 4.13
CA TYR A 102 -16.66 -2.62 4.77
C TYR A 102 -15.52 -1.63 4.57
N ARG A 103 -14.70 -1.52 5.62
CA ARG A 103 -13.41 -0.85 5.60
C ARG A 103 -12.41 -1.63 6.46
N ILE A 104 -11.75 -2.59 5.83
CA ILE A 104 -10.80 -3.48 6.49
C ILE A 104 -9.41 -2.87 6.37
N ILE A 105 -8.84 -2.47 7.50
CA ILE A 105 -7.52 -1.81 7.56
C ILE A 105 -6.50 -2.79 8.14
N GLY A 106 -5.36 -2.92 7.46
CA GLY A 106 -4.17 -3.57 8.00
C GLY A 106 -3.23 -2.53 8.61
N TYR A 107 -2.77 -2.77 9.83
CA TYR A 107 -1.95 -1.86 10.63
C TYR A 107 -0.50 -2.38 10.75
N GLU A 108 0.46 -1.47 10.95
CA GLU A 108 1.89 -1.81 11.14
C GLU A 108 2.18 -2.49 12.48
N SER A 109 1.38 -2.19 13.51
CA SER A 109 1.40 -2.80 14.84
C SER A 109 -0.05 -3.13 15.27
N PRO A 110 -0.28 -3.95 16.33
CA PRO A 110 -1.63 -4.28 16.79
C PRO A 110 -2.26 -3.11 17.57
N ASP A 111 -2.44 -1.98 16.88
CA ASP A 111 -3.01 -0.72 17.38
C ASP A 111 -3.71 -0.01 16.21
N THR A 112 -4.96 0.41 16.40
CA THR A 112 -5.76 1.10 15.36
C THR A 112 -5.29 2.52 15.08
N ASN A 113 -4.45 3.09 15.96
CA ASN A 113 -3.79 4.38 15.75
C ASN A 113 -2.46 4.24 15.00
N ALA A 114 -1.99 3.02 14.76
CA ALA A 114 -0.76 2.79 14.03
C ALA A 114 -0.89 3.16 12.55
N ARG A 115 0.25 3.17 11.87
CA ARG A 115 0.30 3.40 10.43
C ARG A 115 -0.56 2.37 9.70
N LYS A 116 -1.43 2.87 8.81
CA LYS A 116 -2.22 2.05 7.88
C LYS A 116 -1.29 1.53 6.79
N MET A 117 -1.23 0.21 6.67
CA MET A 117 -0.33 -0.50 5.75
C MET A 117 -1.04 -0.87 4.46
N VAL A 118 -2.29 -1.32 4.56
CA VAL A 118 -3.18 -1.68 3.44
C VAL A 118 -4.61 -1.35 3.83
N LEU A 119 -5.45 -1.04 2.84
CA LEU A 119 -6.88 -0.83 3.04
C LEU A 119 -7.70 -1.60 2.00
N PHE A 120 -8.76 -2.28 2.46
CA PHE A 120 -9.81 -2.82 1.61
C PHE A 120 -11.12 -2.12 1.91
N SER A 121 -11.75 -1.52 0.89
CA SER A 121 -13.02 -0.82 1.09
C SER A 121 -13.88 -0.80 -0.17
N VAL A 122 -15.19 -0.87 0.03
CA VAL A 122 -16.18 -0.66 -1.04
C VAL A 122 -16.24 0.80 -1.51
N PHE A 123 -15.80 1.75 -0.68
CA PHE A 123 -15.93 3.17 -0.98
C PHE A 123 -14.81 3.66 -1.89
N THR A 124 -15.16 4.15 -3.08
CA THR A 124 -14.21 4.75 -4.03
C THR A 124 -13.36 5.86 -3.40
N SER A 125 -13.93 6.63 -2.46
CA SER A 125 -13.24 7.70 -1.73
C SER A 125 -12.04 7.22 -0.92
N ASP A 126 -11.96 5.92 -0.65
CA ASP A 126 -10.95 5.31 0.22
C ASP A 126 -9.90 4.54 -0.59
N VAL A 127 -10.25 4.20 -1.82
CA VAL A 127 -9.46 3.38 -2.73
C VAL A 127 -8.75 4.25 -3.76
N LYS A 128 -9.51 5.15 -4.42
CA LYS A 128 -9.01 5.95 -5.52
C LYS A 128 -7.85 6.82 -5.07
N ASP A 129 -6.74 6.72 -5.81
CA ASP A 129 -5.50 7.47 -5.57
C ASP A 129 -4.84 7.20 -4.20
N ASN A 130 -5.22 6.11 -3.51
CA ASN A 130 -4.67 5.70 -2.21
C ASN A 130 -4.59 6.89 -1.21
N PRO A 131 -5.74 7.45 -0.81
CA PRO A 131 -5.80 8.71 -0.06
C PRO A 131 -5.21 8.58 1.34
N PHE A 132 -5.19 7.38 1.90
CA PHE A 132 -4.56 7.05 3.17
C PHE A 132 -3.07 6.77 3.07
N GLN A 133 -2.50 6.82 1.86
CA GLN A 133 -1.07 6.60 1.59
C GLN A 133 -0.56 5.26 2.15
N CYS A 134 -1.41 4.24 2.09
CA CYS A 134 -1.07 2.89 2.50
C CYS A 134 0.12 2.38 1.66
N PRO A 135 1.27 1.99 2.23
CA PRO A 135 2.42 1.50 1.46
C PRO A 135 2.10 0.25 0.62
N TYR A 136 1.16 -0.58 1.05
CA TYR A 136 0.67 -1.72 0.27
C TYR A 136 -0.52 -1.38 -0.61
N GLY A 137 -1.07 -0.18 -0.55
CA GLY A 137 -2.17 0.30 -1.40
C GLY A 137 -3.54 0.26 -0.73
N SER A 138 -4.52 0.80 -1.44
CA SER A 138 -5.94 0.69 -1.12
C SER A 138 -6.64 -0.03 -2.26
N TYR A 139 -7.56 -0.94 -1.94
CA TYR A 139 -8.17 -1.85 -2.90
C TYR A 139 -9.66 -2.06 -2.60
N TYR A 140 -10.45 -2.43 -3.61
CA TYR A 140 -11.83 -2.86 -3.38
C TYR A 140 -11.87 -4.28 -2.79
N ASP A 141 -11.01 -5.16 -3.27
CA ASP A 141 -10.94 -6.56 -2.86
C ASP A 141 -9.48 -7.04 -2.82
N SER A 142 -9.28 -8.32 -2.48
CA SER A 142 -7.96 -8.95 -2.52
C SER A 142 -7.75 -9.79 -3.79
N ALA A 143 -8.62 -9.70 -4.79
CA ALA A 143 -8.59 -10.54 -5.99
C ALA A 143 -7.56 -10.05 -7.04
N GLN A 144 -6.70 -9.09 -6.68
CA GLN A 144 -5.67 -8.47 -7.51
C GLN A 144 -4.50 -9.43 -7.88
N GLY A 145 -4.68 -10.75 -7.73
CA GLY A 145 -3.70 -11.78 -8.09
C GLY A 145 -2.37 -11.63 -7.36
N ASP A 146 -1.26 -11.69 -8.10
CA ASP A 146 0.11 -11.61 -7.56
C ASP A 146 0.48 -10.21 -7.04
N GLU A 147 -0.35 -9.19 -7.28
CA GLU A 147 -0.05 -7.83 -6.82
C GLU A 147 0.01 -7.72 -5.30
N LEU A 148 -0.81 -8.52 -4.61
CA LEU A 148 -0.96 -8.47 -3.17
C LEU A 148 -1.29 -9.85 -2.59
N VAL A 149 -0.35 -10.41 -1.85
CA VAL A 149 -0.54 -11.68 -1.14
C VAL A 149 -0.50 -11.42 0.35
N ILE A 150 -1.55 -11.86 1.05
CA ILE A 150 -1.65 -11.79 2.51
C ILE A 150 -1.86 -13.19 3.06
N LYS A 151 -1.01 -13.58 4.02
CA LYS A 151 -1.05 -14.89 4.68
C LYS A 151 -1.17 -14.73 6.19
N TYR A 152 -2.18 -15.35 6.78
CA TYR A 152 -2.33 -15.43 8.23
C TYR A 152 -1.16 -16.18 8.87
N VAL A 153 -0.70 -15.72 10.04
CA VAL A 153 0.43 -16.30 10.78
C VAL A 153 0.07 -16.59 12.24
N GLY A 154 -0.88 -15.86 12.82
CA GLY A 154 -1.25 -16.06 14.22
C GLY A 154 -2.14 -14.94 14.75
N GLN A 155 -2.24 -14.84 16.08
CA GLN A 155 -3.02 -13.82 16.75
C GLN A 155 -2.17 -13.06 17.78
N GLN A 156 -2.52 -11.80 18.02
CA GLN A 156 -1.90 -10.96 19.04
C GLN A 156 -2.97 -10.03 19.64
N GLY A 157 -3.43 -10.33 20.85
CA GLY A 157 -4.51 -9.58 21.49
C GLY A 157 -5.80 -9.59 20.66
N SER A 158 -6.35 -8.41 20.39
CA SER A 158 -7.55 -8.19 19.56
C SER A 158 -7.29 -8.23 18.05
N PHE A 159 -6.06 -8.56 17.62
CA PHE A 159 -5.66 -8.57 16.23
C PHE A 159 -5.26 -9.97 15.77
N ILE A 160 -5.44 -10.24 14.48
CA ILE A 160 -4.70 -11.29 13.77
C ILE A 160 -3.40 -10.70 13.23
N LYS A 161 -2.37 -11.54 13.16
CA LYS A 161 -1.07 -11.26 12.57
C LYS A 161 -0.98 -11.93 11.22
N ALA A 162 -0.55 -11.19 10.21
CA ALA A 162 -0.36 -11.68 8.86
C ALA A 162 0.97 -11.22 8.28
N HIS A 163 1.45 -11.95 7.27
CA HIS A 163 2.49 -11.47 6.36
C HIS A 163 1.85 -10.94 5.10
N ILE A 164 2.31 -9.77 4.66
CA ILE A 164 1.91 -9.14 3.41
C ILE A 164 3.10 -9.03 2.48
N SER A 165 2.87 -9.28 1.21
CA SER A 165 3.83 -9.08 0.13
C SER A 165 3.11 -8.60 -1.12
N GLY A 166 3.84 -7.96 -2.03
CA GLY A 166 3.29 -7.53 -3.30
C GLY A 166 4.38 -7.27 -4.32
N ILE A 167 3.98 -7.03 -5.56
CA ILE A 167 4.92 -6.80 -6.66
C ILE A 167 5.82 -5.60 -6.34
N LYS A 168 7.14 -5.82 -6.33
CA LYS A 168 8.17 -4.80 -6.02
C LYS A 168 8.07 -4.17 -4.62
N LYS A 169 7.27 -4.74 -3.71
CA LYS A 169 7.18 -4.30 -2.31
C LYS A 169 7.95 -5.27 -1.42
N LYS A 170 8.69 -4.75 -0.44
CA LYS A 170 9.32 -5.61 0.57
C LYS A 170 8.22 -6.31 1.37
N PRO A 171 8.36 -7.60 1.74
CA PRO A 171 7.42 -8.24 2.64
C PRO A 171 7.41 -7.57 4.02
N ALA A 172 6.26 -7.54 4.69
CA ALA A 172 6.14 -7.04 6.07
C ALA A 172 5.16 -7.88 6.90
N THR A 173 5.22 -7.69 8.21
CA THR A 173 4.15 -8.10 9.13
C THR A 173 3.10 -7.01 9.18
N ILE A 174 1.83 -7.41 9.17
CA ILE A 174 0.69 -6.51 9.38
C ILE A 174 -0.33 -7.13 10.32
N TYR A 175 -1.21 -6.29 10.85
CA TYR A 175 -2.20 -6.64 11.86
C TYR A 175 -3.60 -6.21 11.41
N PHE A 176 -4.59 -7.07 11.56
CA PHE A 176 -6.00 -6.73 11.31
C PHE A 176 -6.81 -6.98 12.57
N GLU A 177 -7.78 -6.13 12.89
CA GLU A 177 -8.66 -6.39 14.01
C GLU A 177 -9.48 -7.66 13.75
N LYS A 178 -9.66 -8.48 14.80
CA LYS A 178 -10.37 -9.76 14.70
C LYS A 178 -11.81 -9.62 14.23
N ASN A 179 -12.45 -8.49 14.52
CA ASN A 179 -13.84 -8.25 14.12
C ASN A 179 -14.00 -8.17 12.60
N TRP A 180 -12.92 -7.88 11.86
CA TRP A 180 -12.92 -7.80 10.40
C TRP A 180 -12.57 -9.11 9.69
N VAL A 181 -12.40 -10.22 10.42
CA VAL A 181 -11.97 -11.49 9.82
C VAL A 181 -12.80 -12.68 10.30
N GLU A 182 -12.97 -13.66 9.43
CA GLU A 182 -13.57 -14.96 9.71
C GLU A 182 -12.69 -16.09 9.17
N PHE A 183 -12.77 -17.26 9.79
CA PHE A 183 -11.99 -18.43 9.38
C PHE A 183 -12.90 -19.43 8.65
N GLY A 184 -12.74 -19.50 7.34
CA GLY A 184 -13.43 -20.43 6.45
C GLY A 184 -12.78 -21.81 6.44
N GLU A 185 -13.35 -22.71 5.66
CA GLU A 185 -12.75 -24.02 5.41
C GLU A 185 -11.42 -23.91 4.64
#